data_AF-K9ALC9-F1
#
_entry.id   AF-K9ALC9-F1
#
_cell.length_a   1.000
_cell.length_b   1.000
_cell.length_c   1.000
_cell.angle_alpha   90.00
_cell.angle_beta   90.00
_cell.angle_gamma   90.00
#
_symmetry.space_group_name_H-M   'P 1'
#
loop_
_entity.id
_entity.type
_entity.pdbx_description
1 polymer ?
#
loop_
_entity_poly.entity_id
_entity_poly.type
_entity_poly.pdbx_seq_one_letter_code
_entity_poly.pdbx_strand_id
1 'polypeptide(L)' 'MDEPQTIDQVKTKLNQFIEDIDHVDPDQVNVDDIDEWIKLLDQLEEKMSHVRRS' A
#
# COMPACT_ATOMS: atom_id res chain seq x y z
N MET A 1 5.92 22.99 -2.87
CA MET A 1 6.82 21.98 -3.48
C MET A 1 6.40 20.65 -2.88
N ASP A 2 6.57 19.52 -3.59
CA ASP A 2 6.45 18.13 -3.08
C ASP A 2 5.16 17.31 -3.35
N GLU A 3 4.21 17.78 -4.17
CA GLU A 3 3.07 16.94 -4.62
C GLU A 3 3.45 15.66 -5.40
N PRO A 4 4.41 15.66 -6.35
CA PRO A 4 4.76 14.44 -7.10
C PRO A 4 5.56 13.44 -6.26
N GLN A 5 6.31 13.88 -5.25
CA GLN A 5 7.07 12.98 -4.38
C GLN A 5 6.18 12.14 -3.49
N THR A 6 4.97 12.62 -3.16
CA THR A 6 4.04 11.89 -2.30
C THR A 6 3.40 10.72 -3.06
N ILE A 7 3.06 10.92 -4.34
CA ILE A 7 2.53 9.87 -5.23
C ILE A 7 3.57 8.80 -5.53
N ASP A 8 4.82 9.21 -5.78
CA ASP A 8 5.90 8.27 -6.07
C ASP A 8 6.19 7.37 -4.87
N GLN A 9 6.21 7.92 -3.65
CA GLN A 9 6.36 7.15 -2.41
C GLN A 9 5.20 6.17 -2.18
N VAL A 10 3.96 6.57 -2.47
CA VAL A 10 2.77 5.71 -2.41
C VAL A 10 2.91 4.54 -3.39
N LYS A 11 3.33 4.82 -4.63
CA LYS A 11 3.58 3.79 -5.64
C LYS A 11 4.71 2.84 -5.24
N THR A 12 5.83 3.36 -4.74
CA THR A 12 6.95 2.54 -4.27
C THR A 12 6.51 1.61 -3.15
N LYS A 13 5.77 2.12 -2.16
CA LYS A 13 5.24 1.29 -1.06
C LYS A 13 4.26 0.23 -1.55
N LEU A 14 3.39 0.57 -2.50
CA LEU A 14 2.40 -0.38 -3.02
C LEU A 14 3.06 -1.49 -3.86
N ASN A 15 4.07 -1.16 -4.66
CA ASN A 15 4.87 -2.16 -5.38
C ASN A 15 5.62 -3.08 -4.41
N GLN A 16 6.24 -2.51 -3.40
CA GLN A 16 6.99 -3.27 -2.39
C GLN A 16 6.08 -4.20 -1.59
N PHE A 17 4.88 -3.72 -1.30
CA PHE A 17 3.85 -4.51 -0.65
C PHE A 17 3.31 -5.64 -1.53
N ILE A 18 3.12 -5.42 -2.84
CA ILE A 18 2.78 -6.50 -3.78
C ILE A 18 3.91 -7.53 -3.87
N GLU A 19 5.17 -7.09 -3.91
CA GLU A 19 6.32 -8.01 -3.86
C GLU A 19 6.36 -8.80 -2.55
N ASP A 20 6.06 -8.17 -1.41
CA ASP A 20 6.00 -8.84 -0.12
C ASP A 20 4.87 -9.88 -0.09
N ILE A 21 3.68 -9.57 -0.61
CA ILE A 21 2.57 -10.52 -0.74
C ILE A 21 2.92 -11.68 -1.68
N ASP A 22 3.58 -11.40 -2.81
CA ASP A 22 3.98 -12.41 -3.78
C ASP A 22 5.04 -13.37 -3.22
N HIS A 23 5.87 -12.88 -2.29
CA HIS A 23 6.86 -13.68 -1.56
C HIS A 23 6.30 -14.37 -0.31
N VAL A 24 5.09 -14.03 0.12
CA VAL A 24 4.51 -14.63 1.30
C VAL A 24 4.01 -16.03 1.01
N ASP A 25 4.47 -16.96 1.82
CA ASP A 25 4.04 -18.34 1.81
C ASP A 25 2.58 -18.42 2.30
N PRO A 26 1.62 -18.89 1.47
CA PRO A 26 0.21 -18.93 1.84
C PRO A 26 -0.09 -19.86 3.02
N ASP A 27 0.84 -20.78 3.36
CA ASP A 27 0.77 -21.62 4.55
C ASP A 27 1.21 -20.90 5.84
N GLN A 28 1.88 -19.74 5.73
CA GLN A 28 2.33 -18.93 6.86
C GLN A 28 1.52 -17.64 7.05
N VAL A 29 0.68 -17.27 6.07
CA VAL A 29 -0.15 -16.07 6.15
C VAL A 29 -1.48 -16.37 6.83
N ASN A 30 -1.83 -15.55 7.82
CA ASN A 30 -3.14 -15.62 8.46
C ASN A 30 -4.08 -14.56 7.89
N VAL A 31 -5.37 -14.76 8.12
CA VAL A 31 -6.39 -13.78 7.73
C VAL A 31 -6.16 -12.42 8.39
N ASP A 32 -5.62 -12.40 9.62
CA ASP A 32 -5.26 -11.16 10.32
C ASP A 32 -4.16 -10.37 9.59
N ASP A 33 -3.18 -11.06 8.99
CA ASP A 33 -2.12 -10.44 8.20
C ASP A 33 -2.69 -9.85 6.90
N ILE A 34 -3.63 -10.56 6.27
CA ILE A 34 -4.38 -10.08 5.09
C ILE A 34 -5.23 -8.86 5.44
N ASP A 35 -5.83 -8.79 6.63
CA ASP A 35 -6.60 -7.64 7.08
C ASP A 35 -5.73 -6.39 7.33
N GLU A 36 -4.51 -6.56 7.89
CA GLU A 36 -3.54 -5.46 8.02
C GLU A 36 -3.09 -4.94 6.65
N TRP A 37 -2.91 -5.87 5.73
CA TRP A 37 -2.55 -5.59 4.35
C TRP A 37 -3.62 -4.78 3.61
N ILE A 38 -4.89 -5.18 3.73
CA ILE A 38 -6.01 -4.44 3.15
C ILE A 38 -6.10 -3.03 3.76
N LYS A 39 -5.89 -2.87 5.07
CA LYS A 39 -5.83 -1.55 5.72
C LYS A 39 -4.72 -0.66 5.19
N LEU A 40 -3.55 -1.22 4.90
CA LEU A 40 -2.42 -0.48 4.33
C LEU A 40 -2.76 0.02 2.92
N LEU A 41 -3.43 -0.81 2.12
CA LEU A 41 -3.96 -0.45 0.80
C LEU A 41 -4.99 0.69 0.88
N ASP A 42 -5.97 0.59 1.78
CA ASP A 42 -6.98 1.64 1.98
C ASP A 42 -6.34 2.98 2.39
N GLN A 43 -5.35 2.96 3.28
CA GLN A 43 -4.63 4.17 3.68
C GLN A 43 -3.82 4.80 2.54
N LEU A 44 -3.26 3.98 1.65
CA LEU A 44 -2.56 4.44 0.45
C LEU A 44 -3.54 5.09 -0.55
N GLU A 45 -4.71 4.48 -0.73
CA GLU A 45 -5.77 5.00 -1.61
C GLU A 45 -6.34 6.32 -1.08
N GLU A 46 -6.59 6.42 0.23
CA GLU A 46 -7.09 7.63 0.86
C GLU A 46 -6.09 8.79 0.74
N LYS A 47 -4.80 8.53 0.95
CA LYS A 47 -3.73 9.51 0.71
C LYS A 47 -3.67 9.95 -0.75
N MET A 48 -3.81 9.02 -1.69
CA MET A 48 -3.80 9.35 -3.12
C MET A 48 -5.03 10.17 -3.52
N SER A 49 -6.20 9.86 -2.96
CA SER A 49 -7.44 10.62 -3.14
C SER A 49 -7.31 12.04 -2.59
N HIS A 50 -6.67 12.20 -1.42
CA HIS A 50 -6.43 13.51 -0.82
C HIS A 50 -5.48 14.37 -1.65
N VAL A 51 -4.40 13.78 -2.19
CA VAL A 51 -3.46 14.48 -3.09
C VAL A 51 -4.12 14.84 -4.42
N ARG A 52 -4.96 13.97 -4.99
CA ARG A 52 -5.67 14.26 -6.25
C ARG A 52 -6.75 15.35 -6.13
N ARG A 53 -7.21 15.62 -4.91
CA ARG A 53 -8.28 16.59 -4.62
C ARG A 53 -7.74 17.96 -4.18
N SER A 54 -6.43 18.06 -3.90
CA SER A 54 -5.77 19.30 -3.47
C SER A 54 -5.30 20.15 -4.63
#